data_AF-A0A930WHZ1-F1
#
_entry.id   AF-A0A930WHZ1-F1
#
_cell.length_a   1.000
_cell.length_b   1.000
_cell.length_c   1.000
_cell.angle_alpha   90.00
_cell.angle_beta   90.00
_cell.angle_gamma   90.00
#
_symmetry.space_group_name_H-M   'P 1'
#
loop_
_entity.id
_entity.type
_entity.pdbx_description
1 polymer ?
#
loop_
_entity_poly.entity_id
_entity_poly.type
_entity_poly.pdbx_seq_one_letter_code
_entity_poly.pdbx_strand_id
1 'polypeptide(L)'
;MRSISDEEWWDILRTLYWDRWQADHIVNQSIAELLVDWVWASGWPGVRIPQRLLGVRVDGRVGPETLRAVNTYTPQRELFDRIMRAREEFIDEVCRRRPRSMKYRRGWLRRLHSITFEEQAQ
;
A
#
# COMPACT_ATOMS: atom_id res chain seq x y z
N MET A 1 13.69 -23.59 3.96
CA MET A 1 12.51 -23.02 3.27
C MET A 1 12.12 -24.01 2.19
N ARG A 2 10.82 -24.36 2.09
CA ARG A 2 10.31 -25.31 1.07
C ARG A 2 10.55 -24.72 -0.33
N SER A 3 10.92 -25.58 -1.28
CA SER A 3 11.12 -25.25 -2.69
C SER A 3 9.79 -24.89 -3.33
N ILE A 4 9.47 -23.60 -3.33
CA ILE A 4 8.39 -23.02 -4.14
C ILE A 4 9.10 -22.45 -5.38
N SER A 5 8.57 -22.73 -6.57
CA SER A 5 9.14 -22.20 -7.81
C SER A 5 8.94 -20.68 -7.93
N ASP A 6 9.73 -20.00 -8.76
CA ASP A 6 9.56 -18.55 -8.98
C ASP A 6 8.18 -18.23 -9.56
N GLU A 7 7.60 -19.12 -10.38
CA GLU A 7 6.24 -19.00 -10.90
C GLU A 7 5.18 -19.11 -9.81
N GLU A 8 5.30 -20.10 -8.90
CA GLU A 8 4.39 -20.24 -7.77
C GLU A 8 4.51 -19.05 -6.79
N TRP A 9 5.72 -18.51 -6.62
CA TRP A 9 5.94 -17.27 -5.86
C TRP A 9 5.26 -16.07 -6.51
N TRP A 10 5.40 -15.91 -7.82
CA TRP A 10 4.76 -14.85 -8.59
C TRP A 10 3.25 -14.93 -8.54
N ASP A 11 2.67 -16.12 -8.66
CA ASP A 11 1.23 -16.31 -8.59
C ASP A 11 0.67 -15.98 -7.20
N ILE A 12 1.36 -16.37 -6.13
CA ILE A 12 0.99 -16.03 -4.74
C ILE A 12 1.06 -14.50 -4.51
N LEU A 13 2.13 -13.85 -4.98
CA LEU A 13 2.30 -12.40 -4.86
C LEU A 13 1.20 -11.64 -5.61
N ARG A 14 0.86 -12.10 -6.82
CA ARG A 14 -0.19 -11.51 -7.66
C ARG A 14 -1.57 -11.68 -7.00
N THR A 15 -1.98 -12.91 -6.72
CA THR A 15 -3.34 -13.20 -6.21
C THR A 15 -3.63 -12.65 -4.82
N LEU A 16 -2.66 -12.65 -3.90
CA LEU A 16 -2.93 -12.25 -2.51
C LEU A 16 -2.80 -10.74 -2.26
N TYR A 17 -2.01 -10.04 -3.06
CA TYR A 17 -1.58 -8.67 -2.74
C TYR A 17 -1.80 -7.68 -3.88
N TRP A 18 -1.43 -8.05 -5.12
CA TRP A 18 -1.65 -7.22 -6.31
C TRP A 18 -3.14 -7.12 -6.67
N ASP A 19 -3.83 -8.27 -6.73
CA ASP A 19 -5.24 -8.35 -7.08
C ASP A 19 -6.15 -7.70 -6.02
N ARG A 20 -5.70 -7.67 -4.77
CA ARG A 20 -6.45 -7.04 -3.68
C ARG A 20 -6.62 -5.53 -3.87
N TRP A 21 -5.64 -4.89 -4.50
CA TRP A 21 -5.72 -3.50 -4.92
C TRP A 21 -6.15 -3.31 -6.37
N GLN A 22 -6.34 -4.39 -7.13
CA GLN A 22 -6.55 -4.32 -8.57
C GLN A 22 -5.49 -3.41 -9.22
N ALA A 23 -4.22 -3.61 -8.82
CA ALA A 23 -3.15 -2.65 -9.05
C ALA A 23 -2.87 -2.38 -10.55
N ASP A 24 -3.19 -3.32 -11.44
CA ASP A 24 -3.17 -3.12 -12.90
C ASP A 24 -4.09 -1.99 -13.39
N HIS A 25 -5.09 -1.62 -12.59
CA HIS A 25 -6.03 -0.54 -12.87
C HIS A 25 -5.65 0.80 -12.21
N ILE A 26 -4.51 0.87 -11.51
CA ILE A 26 -4.00 2.11 -10.94
C ILE A 26 -3.03 2.75 -11.92
N VAL A 27 -3.29 3.99 -12.32
CA VAL A 27 -2.53 4.67 -13.36
C VAL A 27 -1.10 4.96 -12.91
N ASN A 28 -0.90 5.43 -11.68
CA ASN A 28 0.41 5.76 -11.14
C ASN A 28 1.06 4.55 -10.45
N GLN A 29 2.16 4.07 -11.04
CA GLN A 29 2.89 2.89 -10.56
C GLN A 29 3.38 3.03 -9.11
N SER A 30 3.95 4.18 -8.74
CA SER A 30 4.46 4.39 -7.37
C SER A 30 3.35 4.33 -6.33
N ILE A 31 2.15 4.83 -6.65
CA ILE A 31 0.97 4.70 -5.77
C ILE A 31 0.51 3.24 -5.69
N ALA A 32 0.48 2.51 -6.81
CA ALA A 32 0.13 1.10 -6.84
C ALA A 32 1.07 0.28 -5.92
N GLU A 33 2.37 0.47 -6.05
CA GLU A 33 3.40 -0.19 -5.23
C GLU A 33 3.25 0.12 -3.74
N LEU A 34 3.05 1.39 -3.39
CA LEU A 34 2.87 1.81 -1.99
C LEU A 34 1.61 1.17 -1.35
N LEU A 35 0.51 1.10 -2.09
CA LEU A 35 -0.74 0.51 -1.64
C LEU A 35 -0.65 -1.02 -1.51
N VAL A 36 0.00 -1.69 -2.46
CA VAL A 36 0.25 -3.14 -2.42
C VAL A 36 1.21 -3.50 -1.29
N ASP A 37 2.30 -2.76 -1.09
CA ASP A 37 3.23 -2.97 0.04
C ASP A 37 2.51 -2.90 1.40
N TRP A 38 1.58 -1.95 1.56
CA TRP A 38 0.83 -1.85 2.80
C TRP A 38 -0.01 -3.11 3.06
N VAL A 39 -0.70 -3.63 2.04
CA VAL A 39 -1.45 -4.88 2.15
C VAL A 39 -0.51 -6.06 2.43
N TRP A 40 0.65 -6.12 1.76
CA TRP A 40 1.67 -7.14 2.02
C TRP A 40 2.14 -7.15 3.46
N ALA A 41 2.52 -5.98 3.99
CA ALA A 41 3.14 -5.88 5.30
C ALA A 41 2.15 -5.79 6.47
N SER A 42 0.86 -5.51 6.23
CA SER A 42 -0.11 -5.33 7.32
C SER A 42 -1.53 -5.84 7.05
N GLY A 43 -1.81 -6.35 5.86
CA GLY A 43 -3.11 -6.90 5.49
C GLY A 43 -4.20 -5.83 5.38
N TRP A 44 -5.35 -6.12 5.99
CA TRP A 44 -6.59 -5.36 5.84
C TRP A 44 -6.53 -3.84 6.07
N PRO A 45 -5.73 -3.29 7.03
CA PRO A 45 -5.56 -1.84 7.17
C PRO A 45 -5.04 -1.15 5.91
N GLY A 46 -4.28 -1.87 5.06
CA GLY A 46 -3.73 -1.37 3.81
C GLY A 46 -4.77 -1.06 2.71
N VAL A 47 -6.05 -1.39 2.94
CA VAL A 47 -7.16 -0.95 2.05
C VAL A 47 -8.03 0.09 2.76
N ARG A 48 -8.42 -0.17 4.02
CA ARG A 48 -9.39 0.69 4.71
C ARG A 48 -8.85 2.06 5.09
N ILE A 49 -7.56 2.17 5.41
CA ILE A 49 -6.98 3.47 5.73
C ILE A 49 -6.90 4.35 4.46
N PRO A 50 -6.40 3.84 3.32
CA PRO A 50 -6.50 4.57 2.05
C PRO A 50 -7.94 4.94 1.65
N GLN A 51 -8.93 4.03 1.78
CA GLN A 51 -10.33 4.37 1.50
C GLN A 51 -10.82 5.55 2.35
N ARG A 52 -10.45 5.61 3.63
CA ARG A 52 -10.77 6.75 4.51
C ARG A 52 -10.08 8.03 4.03
N LEU A 53 -8.81 7.97 3.63
CA LEU A 53 -8.06 9.13 3.12
C LEU A 53 -8.66 9.69 1.82
N LEU A 54 -9.15 8.79 0.96
CA LEU A 54 -9.81 9.10 -0.31
C LEU A 54 -11.26 9.56 -0.15
N GLY A 55 -11.84 9.45 1.07
CA GLY A 55 -13.23 9.84 1.33
C GLY A 55 -14.28 8.92 0.70
N VAL A 56 -13.89 7.71 0.28
CA VAL A 56 -14.81 6.70 -0.27
C VAL A 56 -15.34 5.78 0.83
N ARG A 57 -16.33 4.96 0.49
CA ARG A 57 -16.87 3.95 1.41
C ARG A 57 -15.77 3.02 1.95
N VAL A 58 -15.68 2.90 3.28
CA VAL A 58 -14.63 2.13 3.98
C VAL A 58 -15.07 0.69 4.25
N ASP A 59 -15.23 -0.11 3.20
CA ASP A 59 -15.61 -1.52 3.32
C ASP A 59 -14.44 -2.50 3.23
N GLY A 60 -13.25 -2.05 2.81
CA GLY A 60 -12.06 -2.86 2.63
C GLY A 60 -12.05 -3.66 1.33
N ARG A 61 -12.90 -3.30 0.36
CA ARG A 61 -12.94 -3.88 -0.99
C ARG A 61 -12.59 -2.80 -2.01
N VAL A 62 -11.58 -3.04 -2.83
CA VAL A 62 -11.24 -2.13 -3.92
C VAL A 62 -12.20 -2.39 -5.07
N GLY A 63 -13.08 -1.43 -5.35
CA GLY A 63 -14.02 -1.44 -6.46
C GLY A 63 -13.87 -0.20 -7.34
N PRO A 64 -14.74 -0.02 -8.35
CA PRO A 64 -14.63 1.07 -9.32
C PRO A 64 -14.57 2.46 -8.68
N GLU A 65 -15.31 2.68 -7.59
CA GLU A 65 -15.29 3.96 -6.86
C GLU A 65 -13.91 4.24 -6.23
N THR A 66 -13.30 3.23 -5.59
CA THR A 66 -11.98 3.37 -4.97
C THR A 66 -10.90 3.57 -6.03
N LEU A 67 -10.91 2.79 -7.12
CA LEU A 67 -9.97 2.94 -8.23
C LEU A 67 -10.09 4.30 -8.90
N ARG A 68 -11.32 4.77 -9.15
CA ARG A 68 -11.57 6.11 -9.68
C ARG A 68 -11.01 7.17 -8.74
N ALA A 69 -11.30 7.09 -7.44
CA ALA A 69 -10.79 8.06 -6.47
C ALA A 69 -9.26 8.13 -6.43
N VAL A 70 -8.57 6.99 -6.58
CA VAL A 70 -7.10 6.97 -6.71
C VAL A 70 -6.65 7.63 -8.02
N ASN A 71 -7.19 7.19 -9.16
CA ASN A 71 -6.72 7.62 -10.48
C ASN A 71 -7.06 9.08 -10.82
N THR A 72 -8.16 9.61 -10.29
CA THR A 72 -8.59 10.99 -10.55
C THR A 72 -8.10 11.98 -9.49
N TYR A 73 -7.37 11.53 -8.47
CA TYR A 73 -6.81 12.44 -7.48
C TYR A 73 -5.72 13.30 -8.12
N THR A 74 -5.83 14.62 -7.98
CA THR A 74 -4.85 15.55 -8.53
C THR A 74 -4.39 16.53 -7.44
N PRO A 75 -3.08 16.68 -7.22
CA PRO A 75 -1.97 16.01 -7.91
C PRO A 75 -1.66 14.60 -7.35
N GLN A 76 -1.25 13.66 -8.22
CA GLN A 76 -0.88 12.29 -7.81
C GLN A 76 0.27 12.27 -6.79
N ARG A 77 1.22 13.21 -6.88
CA ARG A 77 2.30 13.35 -5.88
C ARG A 77 1.76 13.59 -4.47
N GLU A 78 0.76 14.46 -4.32
CA GLU A 78 0.17 14.73 -3.02
C GLU A 78 -0.56 13.50 -2.48
N LEU A 79 -1.26 12.75 -3.33
CA LEU A 79 -1.88 11.48 -2.91
C LEU A 79 -0.83 10.50 -2.37
N PHE A 80 0.28 10.33 -3.10
CA PHE A 80 1.38 9.49 -2.65
C PHE A 80 1.92 9.92 -1.28
N ASP A 81 2.22 11.21 -1.11
CA ASP A 81 2.76 11.75 0.15
C ASP A 81 1.76 11.57 1.31
N ARG A 82 0.45 11.72 1.05
CA ARG A 82 -0.61 11.47 2.05
C ARG A 82 -0.68 10.01 2.45
N ILE A 83 -0.60 9.07 1.50
CA ILE A 83 -0.60 7.62 1.79
C ILE A 83 0.68 7.24 2.53
N MET A 84 1.83 7.75 2.11
CA MET A 84 3.14 7.51 2.74
C MET A 84 3.12 7.93 4.22
N ARG A 85 2.65 9.16 4.50
CA ARG A 85 2.51 9.67 5.87
C ARG A 85 1.57 8.80 6.70
N ALA A 86 0.41 8.44 6.16
CA ALA A 86 -0.54 7.59 6.87
C ALA A 86 0.02 6.19 7.18
N ARG A 87 0.93 5.69 6.33
CA ARG A 87 1.64 4.43 6.55
C ARG A 87 2.68 4.54 7.67
N GLU A 88 3.43 5.63 7.73
CA GLU A 88 4.35 5.93 8.84
C GLU A 88 3.60 6.02 10.18
N GLU A 89 2.52 6.79 10.23
CA GLU A 89 1.67 6.95 11.42
C GLU A 89 1.11 5.60 11.89
N PHE A 90 0.69 4.74 10.95
CA PHE A 90 0.24 3.40 11.27
C PHE A 90 1.35 2.54 11.89
N ILE A 91 2.58 2.60 11.36
CA ILE A 91 3.74 1.89 11.93
C ILE A 91 4.01 2.37 13.36
N ASP A 92 3.94 3.68 13.59
CA ASP A 92 4.14 4.29 14.91
C ASP A 92 3.07 3.85 15.91
N GLU A 93 1.81 3.83 15.48
CA GLU A 93 0.69 3.35 16.28
C GLU A 93 0.83 1.85 16.63
N VAL A 94 1.29 1.03 15.69
CA VAL A 94 1.59 -0.40 15.97
C VAL A 94 2.69 -0.53 17.03
N CYS A 95 3.76 0.26 16.93
CA CYS A 95 4.84 0.24 17.92
C CYS A 95 4.36 0.73 19.29
N ARG A 96 3.50 1.74 19.33
CA ARG A 96 2.90 2.26 20.56
C ARG A 96 2.00 1.20 21.24
N ARG A 97 1.16 0.52 20.48
CA ARG A 97 0.28 -0.55 20.99
C ARG A 97 1.06 -1.81 21.40
N ARG A 98 2.19 -2.08 20.75
CA ARG A 98 3.03 -3.25 21.00
C ARG A 98 4.51 -2.81 21.08
N PRO A 99 4.98 -2.33 22.25
CA PRO A 99 6.35 -1.83 22.41
C PRO A 99 7.44 -2.83 22.03
N ARG A 100 7.17 -4.15 22.09
CA ARG A 100 8.09 -5.19 21.59
C ARG A 100 8.43 -5.07 20.09
N SER A 101 7.55 -4.45 19.30
CA SER A 101 7.75 -4.20 17.88
C SER A 101 8.71 -3.05 17.59
N MET A 102 9.03 -2.22 18.60
CA MET A 102 9.86 -1.03 18.49
C MET A 102 11.23 -1.32 17.85
N LYS A 103 11.81 -2.49 18.15
CA LYS A 103 13.07 -2.94 17.55
C LYS A 103 13.03 -3.10 16.02
N TYR A 104 11.86 -3.30 15.43
CA TYR A 104 11.68 -3.46 13.98
C TYR A 104 11.39 -2.14 13.25
N ARG A 105 10.93 -1.10 13.96
CA ARG A 105 10.44 0.15 13.37
C ARG A 105 11.41 0.77 12.37
N ARG A 106 12.70 0.87 12.73
CA ARG A 106 13.72 1.45 11.85
C ARG A 106 13.83 0.69 10.53
N GLY A 107 13.74 -0.64 10.56
CA GLY A 107 13.77 -1.47 9.36
C GLY A 107 12.50 -1.32 8.52
N TRP A 108 11.33 -1.23 9.17
CA TRP A 108 10.07 -1.01 8.48
C TRP A 108 10.02 0.35 7.78
N LEU A 109 10.44 1.43 8.46
CA LEU A 109 10.50 2.76 7.84
C LEU A 109 11.50 2.81 6.68
N ARG A 110 12.67 2.19 6.82
CA ARG A 110 13.63 2.13 5.71
C ARG A 110 13.08 1.45 4.46
N ARG A 111 12.35 0.34 4.62
CA ARG A 111 11.71 -0.37 3.49
C ARG A 111 10.55 0.42 2.90
N LEU A 112 9.79 1.13 3.74
CA LEU A 112 8.74 2.02 3.27
C LEU A 112 9.34 3.16 2.42
N HIS A 113 10.41 3.79 2.90
CA HIS A 113 11.07 4.91 2.21
C HIS A 113 11.87 4.51 0.97
N SER A 114 12.11 3.23 0.72
CA SER A 114 12.65 2.79 -0.58
C SER A 114 11.61 2.85 -1.70
N ILE A 115 10.32 3.01 -1.38
CA ILE A 115 9.28 3.27 -2.37
C ILE A 115 9.29 4.78 -2.62
N THR A 116 9.70 5.18 -3.82
CA THR A 116 9.82 6.58 -4.23
C THR A 116 8.77 6.94 -5.28
N PHE A 117 8.29 8.18 -5.25
CA PHE A 117 7.37 8.65 -6.28
C PHE A 117 8.13 8.97 -7.57
N GLU A 118 7.73 8.31 -8.65
CA GLU A 118 8.18 8.58 -10.00
C GLU A 118 7.15 9.45 -10.71
N GLU A 119 7.60 10.58 -11.25
CA GLU A 119 6.75 11.38 -12.14
C GLU A 119 6.55 10.60 -13.43
N GLN A 120 5.29 10.39 -13.81
CA GLN A 120 4.99 9.71 -15.07
C GLN A 120 5.50 10.61 -16.20
N ALA A 121 6.44 10.09 -17.00
CA ALA A 121 6.85 10.74 -18.23
C ALA A 121 5.59 10.93 -19.10
N GLN A 122 5.30 12.20 -19.41
CA GLN A 122 4.14 12.61 -20.18
C GLN A 122 4.22 12.16 -21.63
#